data_AF-A0A919T6G0-F1
#
_entry.id   AF-A0A919T6G0-F1
#
_cell.length_a   1.000
_cell.length_b   1.000
_cell.length_c   1.000
_cell.angle_alpha   90.00
_cell.angle_beta   90.00
_cell.angle_gamma   90.00
#
_symmetry.space_group_name_H-M   'P 1'
#
loop_
_entity.id
_entity.type
_entity.pdbx_description
1 polymer ?
#
loop_
_entity_poly.entity_id
_entity_poly.type
_entity_poly.pdbx_seq_one_letter_code
_entity_poly.pdbx_strand_id
1 'polypeptide(L)'
;MTATQRPRLKTDVRWGRVYGWDVIDHASWMAGTNIVFLNDYVGQTRQKGRARENQHRDSQPWSDLTVGSPRTLWEGWCTDEQLDEMERHFIQDVPFEQRPRLNYVLNENNSRHIPKWDLEDQRRQRDALRGDEPWEPTPYRPETYGYAPAARVKARRPWRPWQKQLLAAGALSLALTVGVWIALHRLGMLQGDAWWQTAAGTAVFAGWVWAGFPGLTRRSRRRAQRVRRRWRRWL
;
A
#
# COMPACT_ATOMS: atom_id res chain seq x y z
N MET A 1 -28.15 -31.35 16.77
CA MET A 1 -28.29 -29.90 16.54
C MET A 1 -26.95 -29.35 16.10
N THR A 2 -26.72 -29.29 14.78
CA THR A 2 -25.47 -28.84 14.17
C THR A 2 -25.52 -27.32 14.06
N ALA A 3 -24.67 -26.63 14.81
CA ALA A 3 -24.55 -25.18 14.73
C ALA A 3 -24.02 -24.79 13.35
N THR A 4 -24.91 -24.26 12.51
CA THR A 4 -24.56 -23.63 11.24
C THR A 4 -23.69 -22.41 11.55
N GLN A 5 -22.36 -22.57 11.50
CA GLN A 5 -21.45 -21.44 11.51
C GLN A 5 -21.73 -20.62 10.25
N ARG A 6 -22.41 -19.47 10.41
CA ARG A 6 -22.51 -18.47 9.34
C ARG A 6 -21.08 -18.11 8.93
N PRO A 7 -20.69 -18.24 7.66
CA PRO A 7 -19.38 -17.80 7.22
C PRO A 7 -19.31 -16.30 7.50
N ARG A 8 -18.46 -15.90 8.45
CA ARG A 8 -18.03 -14.51 8.57
C ARG A 8 -17.17 -14.22 7.35
N LEU A 9 -17.81 -13.82 6.25
CA LEU A 9 -17.17 -13.10 5.17
C LEU A 9 -16.70 -11.75 5.73
N LYS A 10 -15.61 -11.76 6.49
CA LYS A 10 -14.77 -10.58 6.61
C LYS A 10 -14.05 -10.49 5.28
N THR A 11 -14.61 -9.73 4.35
CA THR A 11 -13.84 -9.13 3.27
C THR A 11 -12.81 -8.21 3.93
N ASP A 12 -11.69 -8.80 4.36
CA ASP A 12 -10.61 -8.09 5.04
C ASP A 12 -9.88 -7.25 3.99
N VAL A 13 -10.42 -6.05 3.77
CA VAL A 13 -9.82 -5.02 2.93
C VAL A 13 -8.47 -4.63 3.51
N ARG A 14 -7.40 -5.00 2.82
CA ARG A 14 -6.00 -4.78 3.21
C ARG A 14 -5.29 -4.01 2.11
N TRP A 15 -4.18 -3.38 2.47
CA TRP A 15 -3.32 -2.77 1.47
C TRP A 15 -2.69 -3.88 0.60
N GLY A 16 -2.60 -3.66 -0.70
CA GLY A 16 -1.94 -4.54 -1.65
C GLY A 16 -1.35 -3.75 -2.80
N ARG A 17 -0.47 -4.40 -3.55
CA ARG A 17 0.20 -3.84 -4.73
C ARG A 17 0.36 -4.91 -5.80
N VAL A 18 0.21 -4.50 -7.05
CA VAL A 18 0.69 -5.22 -8.23
C VAL A 18 1.94 -4.50 -8.75
N TYR A 19 2.98 -5.26 -9.03
CA TYR A 19 4.27 -4.77 -9.48
C TYR A 19 4.75 -5.50 -10.72
N GLY A 20 5.62 -4.85 -11.49
CA GLY A 20 6.26 -5.40 -12.68
C GLY A 20 7.79 -5.35 -12.56
N TRP A 21 8.48 -6.33 -13.11
CA TRP A 21 9.93 -6.38 -13.21
C TRP A 21 10.34 -6.27 -14.66
N ASP A 22 11.28 -5.38 -14.93
CA ASP A 22 11.97 -5.35 -16.20
C ASP A 22 13.08 -6.41 -16.16
N VAL A 23 13.20 -7.23 -17.19
CA VAL A 23 14.14 -8.35 -17.21
C VAL A 23 14.94 -8.32 -18.52
N ILE A 24 16.25 -8.48 -18.42
CA ILE A 24 17.14 -8.66 -19.56
C ILE A 24 16.86 -10.03 -20.17
N ASP A 25 16.70 -10.08 -21.48
CA ASP A 25 16.61 -11.34 -22.20
C ASP A 25 17.90 -12.15 -22.06
N HIS A 26 17.77 -13.40 -21.62
CA HIS A 26 18.93 -14.22 -21.32
C HIS A 26 19.79 -14.48 -22.58
N ALA A 27 19.16 -14.76 -23.72
CA ALA A 27 19.89 -15.01 -24.97
C ALA A 27 20.62 -13.76 -25.43
N SER A 28 19.97 -12.59 -25.34
CA SER A 28 20.60 -11.32 -25.67
C SER A 28 21.79 -11.05 -24.74
N TRP A 29 21.62 -11.27 -23.43
CA TRP A 29 22.66 -11.08 -22.42
C TRP A 29 23.88 -11.97 -22.68
N MET A 30 23.66 -13.25 -22.99
CA MET A 30 24.72 -14.20 -23.38
C MET A 30 25.42 -13.78 -24.68
N ALA A 31 24.70 -13.15 -25.61
CA ALA A 31 25.26 -12.60 -26.85
C ALA A 31 25.92 -11.22 -26.68
N GLY A 32 25.98 -10.67 -25.47
CA GLY A 32 26.53 -9.33 -25.20
C GLY A 32 25.63 -8.17 -25.63
N THR A 33 24.37 -8.45 -25.98
CA THR A 33 23.37 -7.46 -26.40
C THR A 33 22.32 -7.33 -25.30
N ASN A 34 22.21 -6.19 -24.61
CA ASN A 34 21.31 -6.08 -23.45
C ASN A 34 19.89 -5.65 -23.86
N ILE A 35 19.08 -6.58 -24.38
CA ILE A 35 17.66 -6.33 -24.69
C ILE A 35 16.85 -6.45 -23.40
N VAL A 36 16.11 -5.40 -23.06
CA VAL A 36 15.29 -5.34 -21.84
C VAL A 36 13.81 -5.48 -22.18
N PHE A 37 13.13 -6.42 -21.54
CA PHE A 37 11.68 -6.61 -21.61
C PHE A 37 11.02 -5.92 -20.43
N LEU A 38 10.10 -5.00 -20.72
CA LEU A 38 9.40 -4.23 -19.69
C LEU A 38 8.28 -5.07 -19.08
N ASN A 39 8.19 -5.06 -17.74
CA ASN A 39 7.21 -5.88 -16.99
C ASN A 39 7.20 -7.35 -17.40
N ASP A 40 8.36 -7.92 -17.70
CA ASP A 40 8.51 -9.29 -18.14
C ASP A 40 8.07 -10.30 -17.07
N TYR A 41 8.07 -9.88 -15.80
CA TYR A 41 7.33 -10.51 -14.72
C TYR A 41 6.39 -9.48 -14.07
N VAL A 42 5.17 -9.89 -13.76
CA VAL A 42 4.18 -9.19 -12.95
C VAL A 42 3.90 -10.00 -11.70
N GLY A 43 3.68 -9.37 -10.56
CA GLY A 43 3.27 -10.10 -9.38
C GLY A 43 2.46 -9.23 -8.45
N GLN A 44 1.72 -9.87 -7.56
CA GLN A 44 1.05 -9.20 -6.46
C GLN A 44 1.73 -9.43 -5.11
N THR A 45 1.53 -8.49 -4.19
CA THR A 45 1.98 -8.66 -2.81
C THR A 45 1.17 -7.85 -1.81
N ARG A 46 1.03 -8.41 -0.61
CA ARG A 46 0.59 -7.71 0.61
C ARG A 46 1.76 -7.10 1.39
N GLN A 47 2.99 -7.46 1.02
CA GLN A 47 4.22 -6.97 1.64
C GLN A 47 4.61 -5.62 1.07
N LYS A 48 5.47 -4.89 1.78
CA LYS A 48 6.07 -3.68 1.23
C LYS A 48 6.99 -4.03 0.05
N GLY A 49 7.06 -3.13 -0.94
CA GLY A 49 7.84 -3.32 -2.17
C GLY A 49 9.26 -3.85 -1.94
N ARG A 50 10.03 -3.25 -1.03
CA ARG A 50 11.42 -3.68 -0.74
C ARG A 50 11.54 -5.10 -0.16
N ALA A 51 10.59 -5.51 0.68
CA ALA A 51 10.62 -6.86 1.26
C ALA A 51 10.36 -7.91 0.19
N ARG A 52 9.38 -7.64 -0.69
CA ARG A 52 9.08 -8.50 -1.83
C ARG A 52 10.21 -8.49 -2.87
N GLU A 53 10.85 -7.34 -3.08
CA GLU A 53 12.03 -7.20 -3.93
C GLU A 53 13.18 -8.09 -3.47
N ASN A 54 13.59 -7.99 -2.20
CA ASN A 54 14.63 -8.84 -1.64
C ASN A 54 14.28 -10.32 -1.83
N GLN A 55 13.05 -10.71 -1.48
CA GLN A 55 12.59 -12.08 -1.67
C GLN A 55 12.73 -12.55 -3.12
N HIS A 56 12.35 -11.72 -4.10
CA HIS A 56 12.52 -12.05 -5.50
C HIS A 56 13.99 -12.17 -5.90
N ARG A 57 14.83 -11.24 -5.43
CA ARG A 57 16.26 -11.25 -5.76
C ARG A 57 16.97 -12.49 -5.23
N ASP A 58 16.59 -12.94 -4.05
CA ASP A 58 17.23 -14.08 -3.40
C ASP A 58 16.72 -15.44 -3.94
N SER A 59 15.44 -15.51 -4.32
CA SER A 59 14.77 -16.80 -4.59
C SER A 59 14.55 -17.16 -6.05
N GLN A 60 14.69 -16.21 -6.98
CA GLN A 60 14.39 -16.46 -8.40
C GLN A 60 15.65 -16.73 -9.21
N PRO A 61 15.67 -17.77 -10.07
CA PRO A 61 16.85 -18.11 -10.88
C PRO A 61 17.20 -17.04 -11.95
N TRP A 62 16.26 -16.16 -12.27
CA TRP A 62 16.41 -15.05 -13.20
C TRP A 62 16.63 -13.70 -12.49
N SER A 63 16.87 -13.68 -11.18
CA SER A 63 16.90 -12.46 -10.38
C SER A 63 17.98 -11.45 -10.77
N ASP A 64 19.14 -11.91 -11.23
CA ASP A 64 20.24 -11.06 -11.69
C ASP A 64 19.99 -10.44 -13.08
N LEU A 65 19.05 -11.01 -13.83
CA LEU A 65 18.56 -10.42 -15.08
C LEU A 65 17.55 -9.30 -14.83
N THR A 66 17.11 -9.09 -13.58
CA THR A 66 16.20 -8.00 -13.26
C THR A 66 16.90 -6.64 -13.34
N VAL A 67 16.28 -5.69 -14.01
CA VAL A 67 16.81 -4.33 -14.19
C VAL A 67 16.14 -3.39 -13.20
N GLY A 68 16.95 -2.75 -12.36
CA GLY A 68 16.47 -1.74 -11.41
C GLY A 68 15.49 -2.33 -10.38
N SER A 69 14.69 -1.48 -9.75
CA SER A 69 13.66 -1.89 -8.77
C SER A 69 12.31 -2.16 -9.45
N PRO A 70 11.42 -2.98 -8.84
CA PRO A 70 10.14 -3.32 -9.46
C PRO A 70 9.26 -2.08 -9.63
N ARG A 71 8.66 -1.94 -10.81
CA ARG A 71 7.69 -0.90 -11.14
C ARG A 71 6.40 -1.14 -10.38
N THR A 72 5.76 -0.06 -9.96
CA THR A 72 4.44 -0.13 -9.34
C THR A 72 3.39 -0.01 -10.44
N LEU A 73 2.64 -1.08 -10.69
CA LEU A 73 1.58 -1.08 -11.69
C LEU A 73 0.26 -0.63 -11.07
N TRP A 74 0.00 -1.07 -9.84
CA TRP A 74 -1.18 -0.70 -9.08
C TRP A 74 -0.92 -0.80 -7.57
N GLU A 75 -1.54 0.06 -6.76
CA GLU A 75 -1.56 -0.09 -5.30
C GLU A 75 -2.84 0.48 -4.69
N GLY A 76 -3.37 -0.19 -3.66
CA GLY A 76 -4.66 0.19 -3.09
C GLY A 76 -5.06 -0.62 -1.87
N TRP A 77 -6.17 -0.22 -1.24
CA TRP A 77 -6.84 -1.02 -0.22
C TRP A 77 -7.90 -1.88 -0.93
N CYS A 78 -7.71 -3.20 -0.92
CA CYS A 78 -8.53 -4.16 -1.64
C CYS A 78 -8.71 -5.46 -0.87
N THR A 79 -9.70 -6.25 -1.25
CA THR A 79 -9.79 -7.67 -0.86
C THR A 79 -8.75 -8.50 -1.61
N ASP A 80 -8.61 -9.79 -1.28
CA ASP A 80 -7.68 -10.68 -1.99
C ASP A 80 -8.18 -10.89 -3.43
N GLU A 81 -9.48 -11.09 -3.63
CA GLU A 81 -10.08 -11.27 -4.96
C GLU A 81 -9.86 -10.05 -5.86
N GLN A 82 -9.98 -8.85 -5.30
CA GLN A 82 -9.69 -7.61 -6.04
C GLN A 82 -8.20 -7.46 -6.37
N LEU A 83 -7.30 -7.95 -5.51
CA LEU A 83 -5.88 -7.92 -5.81
C LEU A 83 -5.54 -8.92 -6.93
N ASP A 84 -6.12 -10.13 -6.86
CA ASP A 84 -6.00 -11.17 -7.89
C ASP A 84 -6.53 -10.67 -9.24
N GLU A 85 -7.67 -9.98 -9.24
CA GLU A 85 -8.25 -9.38 -10.44
C GLU A 85 -7.33 -8.32 -11.06
N MET A 86 -6.71 -7.46 -10.23
CA MET A 86 -5.74 -6.48 -10.71
C MET A 86 -4.47 -7.15 -11.25
N GLU A 87 -3.96 -8.19 -10.59
CA GLU A 87 -2.82 -8.96 -11.12
C GLU A 87 -3.15 -9.58 -12.47
N ARG A 88 -4.31 -10.24 -12.57
CA ARG A 88 -4.81 -10.83 -13.81
C ARG A 88 -4.92 -9.79 -14.92
N HIS A 89 -5.41 -8.59 -14.63
CA HIS A 89 -5.51 -7.51 -15.61
C HIS A 89 -4.14 -7.19 -16.27
N PHE A 90 -3.09 -7.04 -15.47
CA PHE A 90 -1.75 -6.75 -15.99
C PHE A 90 -1.04 -7.96 -16.66
N ILE A 91 -1.59 -9.17 -16.52
CA ILE A 91 -1.04 -10.38 -17.13
C ILE A 91 -1.80 -10.77 -18.40
N GLN A 92 -3.14 -10.75 -18.36
CA GLN A 92 -4.01 -11.36 -19.38
C GLN A 92 -4.70 -10.32 -20.26
N ASP A 93 -5.07 -9.17 -19.70
CA ASP A 93 -5.87 -8.16 -20.41
C ASP A 93 -5.01 -7.19 -21.23
N VAL A 94 -3.69 -7.39 -21.24
CA VAL A 94 -2.75 -6.66 -22.10
C VAL A 94 -2.63 -7.34 -23.47
N PRO A 95 -2.27 -6.60 -24.54
CA PRO A 95 -2.00 -7.18 -25.86
C PRO A 95 -1.04 -8.37 -25.77
N PHE A 96 -1.23 -9.40 -26.60
CA PHE A 96 -0.45 -10.64 -26.55
C PHE A 96 1.08 -10.39 -26.57
N GLU A 97 1.52 -9.48 -27.45
CA GLU A 97 2.93 -9.08 -27.60
C GLU A 97 3.53 -8.41 -26.35
N GLN A 98 2.67 -7.92 -25.45
CA GLN A 98 3.02 -7.20 -24.22
C GLN A 98 2.81 -8.04 -22.96
N ARG A 99 2.38 -9.31 -23.10
CA ARG A 99 2.16 -10.18 -21.94
C ARG A 99 3.48 -10.52 -21.25
N PRO A 100 3.54 -10.47 -19.90
CA PRO A 100 4.75 -10.81 -19.16
C PRO A 100 5.18 -12.25 -19.45
N ARG A 101 6.40 -12.45 -19.96
CA ARG A 101 6.86 -13.81 -20.32
C ARG A 101 7.01 -14.69 -19.07
N LEU A 102 7.45 -14.12 -17.97
CA LEU A 102 7.63 -14.88 -16.75
C LEU A 102 6.31 -15.19 -15.99
N ASN A 103 5.15 -14.67 -16.42
CA ASN A 103 3.84 -15.01 -15.82
C ASN A 103 2.94 -15.82 -16.73
N TYR A 104 2.71 -15.31 -17.93
CA TYR A 104 1.73 -15.87 -18.84
C TYR A 104 2.38 -16.96 -19.68
N VAL A 105 3.65 -16.77 -20.05
CA VAL A 105 4.39 -17.67 -20.92
C VAL A 105 4.92 -18.89 -20.17
N LEU A 106 4.91 -18.88 -18.82
CA LEU A 106 5.17 -20.05 -17.97
C LEU A 106 3.96 -20.99 -17.77
N ASN A 107 2.78 -20.69 -18.34
CA ASN A 107 1.59 -21.53 -18.24
C ASN A 107 1.10 -21.96 -19.65
N GLU A 108 1.59 -23.14 -20.05
CA GLU A 108 1.03 -24.12 -21.00
C GLU A 108 0.93 -23.79 -22.51
N ASN A 109 0.71 -22.55 -22.96
CA ASN A 109 0.36 -22.28 -24.38
C ASN A 109 1.32 -21.36 -25.16
N ASN A 110 2.53 -21.08 -24.66
CA ASN A 110 3.53 -20.32 -25.43
C ASN A 110 4.66 -21.22 -25.95
N SER A 111 4.88 -21.23 -27.26
CA SER A 111 6.01 -21.92 -27.91
C SER A 111 7.39 -21.37 -27.54
N ARG A 112 7.46 -20.20 -26.89
CA ARG A 112 8.68 -19.58 -26.34
C ARG A 112 8.80 -19.73 -24.82
N HIS A 113 8.09 -20.67 -24.23
CA HIS A 113 8.18 -21.01 -22.81
C HIS A 113 9.61 -21.41 -22.43
N ILE A 114 10.13 -20.84 -21.33
CA ILE A 114 11.35 -21.33 -20.68
C ILE A 114 10.93 -21.97 -19.35
N PRO A 115 10.88 -23.30 -19.26
CA PRO A 115 10.59 -24.00 -18.02
C PRO A 115 11.44 -23.54 -16.82
N LYS A 116 10.88 -23.67 -15.61
CA LYS A 116 11.58 -23.30 -14.38
C LYS A 116 12.94 -24.00 -14.23
N TRP A 117 13.00 -25.30 -14.52
CA TRP A 117 14.23 -26.08 -14.45
C TRP A 117 15.27 -25.57 -15.45
N ASP A 118 14.85 -25.15 -16.65
CA ASP A 118 15.76 -24.54 -17.63
C ASP A 118 16.30 -23.20 -17.13
N LEU A 119 15.50 -22.39 -16.42
CA LEU A 119 15.98 -21.14 -15.82
C LEU A 119 17.02 -21.39 -14.72
N GLU A 120 16.82 -22.44 -13.90
CA GLU A 120 17.79 -22.86 -12.88
C GLU A 120 19.09 -23.38 -13.51
N ASP A 121 18.99 -24.23 -14.54
CA ASP A 121 20.14 -24.77 -15.26
C ASP A 121 20.91 -23.67 -16.00
N GLN A 122 20.21 -22.74 -16.66
CA GLN A 122 20.82 -21.55 -17.27
C GLN A 122 21.54 -20.68 -16.24
N ARG A 123 20.99 -20.53 -15.02
CA ARG A 123 21.68 -19.85 -13.92
C ARG A 123 22.96 -20.61 -13.56
N ARG A 124 22.88 -21.90 -13.27
CA ARG A 124 24.06 -22.71 -12.90
C ARG A 124 25.15 -22.69 -13.98
N GLN A 125 24.77 -22.77 -15.25
CA GLN A 125 25.70 -22.64 -16.38
C GLN A 125 26.39 -21.27 -16.40
N ARG A 126 25.64 -20.20 -16.15
CA ARG A 126 26.18 -18.83 -16.03
C ARG A 126 27.18 -18.70 -14.87
N ASP A 127 26.84 -19.23 -13.70
CA ASP A 127 27.75 -19.18 -12.55
C ASP A 127 29.03 -19.97 -12.83
N ALA A 128 28.90 -21.16 -13.44
CA ALA A 128 30.05 -21.97 -13.85
C ALA A 128 30.95 -21.22 -14.86
N LEU A 129 30.38 -20.50 -15.83
CA LEU A 129 31.15 -19.69 -16.78
C LEU A 129 31.87 -18.51 -16.12
N ARG A 130 31.35 -18.00 -15.00
CA ARG A 130 31.97 -16.92 -14.21
C ARG A 130 32.98 -17.41 -13.17
N GLY A 131 32.98 -18.72 -12.89
CA GLY A 131 33.73 -19.30 -11.77
C GLY A 131 33.10 -19.03 -10.40
N ASP A 132 31.82 -18.67 -10.38
CA ASP A 132 31.05 -18.48 -9.14
C ASP A 132 30.54 -19.83 -8.61
N GLU A 133 30.21 -19.89 -7.31
CA GLU A 133 29.50 -21.04 -6.76
C GLU A 133 28.13 -21.20 -7.45
N PRO A 134 27.70 -22.43 -7.79
CA PRO A 134 26.40 -22.65 -8.42
C PRO A 134 25.28 -22.09 -7.56
N TRP A 135 24.45 -21.24 -8.15
CA TRP A 135 23.27 -20.74 -7.46
C TRP A 135 22.38 -21.89 -7.00
N GLU A 136 22.03 -21.83 -5.72
CA GLU A 136 21.02 -22.68 -5.11
C GLU A 136 19.89 -21.80 -4.56
N PRO A 137 18.61 -22.21 -4.74
CA PRO A 137 17.50 -21.50 -4.15
C PRO A 137 17.66 -21.53 -2.63
N THR A 138 17.64 -20.36 -1.99
CA THR A 138 17.85 -20.26 -0.54
C THR A 138 16.84 -21.15 0.21
N PRO A 139 17.29 -22.19 0.95
CA PRO A 139 16.38 -23.09 1.68
C PRO A 139 15.75 -22.37 2.87
N TYR A 140 16.43 -21.32 3.36
CA TYR A 140 15.99 -20.48 4.45
C TYR A 140 14.87 -19.55 3.98
N ARG A 141 13.65 -19.80 4.47
CA ARG A 141 12.64 -18.75 4.59
C ARG A 141 13.00 -17.98 5.86
N PRO A 142 13.69 -16.83 5.80
CA PRO A 142 13.81 -16.01 7.00
C PRO A 142 12.40 -15.75 7.49
N GLU A 143 12.09 -16.16 8.72
CA GLU A 143 10.89 -15.75 9.42
C GLU A 143 10.85 -14.23 9.31
N THR A 144 10.00 -13.75 8.39
CA THR A 144 9.75 -12.35 8.03
C THR A 144 10.73 -11.37 8.69
N TYR A 145 11.80 -11.00 7.99
CA TYR A 145 12.69 -9.92 8.44
C TYR A 145 11.82 -8.77 8.96
N GLY A 146 11.94 -8.52 10.27
CA GLY A 146 11.34 -7.39 10.97
C GLY A 146 11.94 -6.09 10.47
N TYR A 147 11.66 -5.70 9.22
CA TYR A 147 12.08 -4.41 8.70
C TYR A 147 11.23 -3.32 9.33
N ALA A 148 11.91 -2.37 9.99
CA ALA A 148 11.31 -1.13 10.42
C ALA A 148 10.57 -0.51 9.22
N PRO A 149 9.26 -0.25 9.33
CA PRO A 149 8.47 0.14 8.18
C PRO A 149 8.97 1.50 7.65
N ALA A 150 9.43 1.51 6.38
CA ALA A 150 9.64 2.74 5.60
C ALA A 150 8.50 3.74 5.84
N ALA A 151 8.85 5.02 5.99
CA ALA A 151 7.93 6.09 6.33
C ALA A 151 6.70 6.04 5.42
N ARG A 152 5.55 5.80 6.04
CA ARG A 152 4.28 5.54 5.35
C ARG A 152 3.85 6.79 4.58
N VAL A 153 3.81 6.73 3.24
CA VAL A 153 2.82 7.51 2.51
C VAL A 153 1.48 6.88 2.87
N LYS A 154 0.77 7.52 3.80
CA LYS A 154 -0.51 7.01 4.29
C LYS A 154 -1.52 7.20 3.16
N ALA A 155 -1.78 6.15 2.38
CA ALA A 155 -3.05 6.03 1.68
C ALA A 155 -4.16 6.34 2.69
N ARG A 156 -4.90 7.43 2.44
CA ARG A 156 -5.89 7.94 3.39
C ARG A 156 -6.94 6.84 3.57
N ARG A 157 -7.10 6.35 4.80
CA ARG A 157 -8.14 5.36 5.11
C ARG A 157 -9.48 5.92 4.62
N PRO A 158 -10.32 5.11 3.95
CA PRO A 158 -11.67 5.53 3.64
C PRO A 158 -12.36 5.93 4.96
N TRP A 159 -13.03 7.08 4.93
CA TRP A 159 -13.68 7.62 6.11
C TRP A 159 -14.79 6.66 6.56
N ARG A 160 -14.79 6.30 7.84
CA ARG A 160 -15.87 5.49 8.41
C ARG A 160 -17.19 6.28 8.34
N PRO A 161 -18.36 5.61 8.23
CA PRO A 161 -19.65 6.29 8.11
C PRO A 161 -19.90 7.34 9.21
N TRP A 162 -19.59 7.02 10.47
CA TRP A 162 -19.74 7.97 11.58
C TRP A 162 -18.82 9.19 11.47
N GLN A 163 -17.65 9.08 10.82
CA GLN A 163 -16.76 10.21 10.59
C GLN A 163 -17.36 11.17 9.55
N LYS A 164 -18.04 10.63 8.54
CA LYS A 164 -18.79 11.43 7.57
C LYS A 164 -19.97 12.13 8.24
N GLN A 165 -20.69 11.43 9.12
CA GLN A 165 -21.80 12.00 9.89
C GLN A 165 -21.34 13.12 10.83
N LEU A 166 -20.21 12.96 11.52
CA LEU A 166 -19.66 14.03 12.36
C LEU A 166 -19.21 15.25 11.55
N LEU A 167 -18.62 15.03 10.37
CA LEU A 167 -18.26 16.14 9.47
C LEU A 167 -19.51 16.87 8.99
N ALA A 168 -20.54 16.14 8.57
CA ALA A 168 -21.80 16.70 8.12
C ALA A 168 -22.50 17.49 9.25
N ALA A 169 -22.54 16.93 10.46
CA ALA A 169 -23.07 17.61 11.63
C ALA A 169 -22.27 18.89 11.96
N GLY A 170 -20.94 18.83 11.91
CA GLY A 170 -20.09 20.00 12.12
C GLY A 170 -20.30 21.10 11.08
N ALA A 171 -20.42 20.72 9.80
CA ALA A 171 -20.71 21.66 8.71
C ALA A 171 -22.09 22.31 8.88
N LEU A 172 -23.11 21.52 9.25
CA LEU A 172 -24.46 22.03 9.51
C LEU A 172 -24.49 23.00 10.70
N SER A 173 -23.84 22.66 11.81
CA SER A 173 -23.74 23.54 12.97
C SER A 173 -23.04 24.85 12.64
N LEU A 174 -21.98 24.81 11.82
CA LEU A 174 -21.29 26.02 11.37
C LEU A 174 -22.21 26.89 10.51
N ALA A 175 -22.91 26.29 9.54
CA ALA A 175 -23.85 27.00 8.67
C ALA A 175 -24.98 27.66 9.49
N LEU A 176 -25.54 26.94 10.48
CA LEU A 176 -26.55 27.48 11.39
C LEU A 176 -25.99 28.64 12.22
N THR A 177 -24.77 28.53 12.73
CA THR A 177 -24.12 29.58 13.52
C THR A 177 -23.92 30.85 12.69
N VAL A 178 -23.42 30.71 11.46
CA VAL A 178 -23.26 31.83 10.51
C VAL A 178 -24.62 32.43 10.16
N GLY A 179 -25.64 31.60 9.92
CA GLY A 179 -27.00 32.06 9.63
C GLY A 179 -27.61 32.88 10.77
N VAL A 180 -27.49 32.39 12.01
CA VAL A 180 -27.93 33.13 13.21
C VAL A 180 -27.18 34.45 13.34
N TRP A 181 -25.87 34.46 13.09
CA TRP A 181 -25.08 35.69 13.14
C TRP A 181 -25.54 36.72 12.12
N ILE A 182 -25.75 36.32 10.86
CA ILE A 182 -26.28 37.20 9.81
C ILE A 182 -27.66 37.74 10.18
N ALA A 183 -28.53 36.89 10.74
CA ALA A 183 -29.86 37.30 11.18
C ALA A 183 -29.79 38.34 12.31
N LEU A 184 -28.98 38.10 13.34
CA LEU A 184 -28.77 39.04 14.45
C LEU A 184 -28.15 40.36 13.98
N HIS A 185 -27.24 40.32 13.01
CA HIS A 185 -26.67 41.52 12.39
C HIS A 185 -27.74 42.34 11.66
N ARG A 186 -28.57 41.68 10.84
CA ARG A 186 -29.63 42.34 10.08
C ARG A 186 -30.74 42.92 10.96
N LEU A 187 -30.99 42.31 12.11
CA LEU A 187 -31.93 42.82 13.11
C LEU A 187 -31.36 43.98 13.95
N GLY A 188 -30.12 44.41 13.69
CA GLY A 188 -29.47 45.50 14.43
C GLY A 188 -29.11 45.14 15.88
N MET A 189 -29.24 43.86 16.26
CA MET A 189 -28.98 43.38 17.63
C MET A 189 -27.48 43.22 17.93
N LEU A 190 -26.62 43.40 16.93
CA LEU A 190 -25.16 43.43 17.07
C LEU A 190 -24.63 44.87 17.18
N GLN A 191 -25.28 45.73 17.97
CA GLN A 191 -24.72 47.02 18.35
C GLN A 191 -24.13 46.94 19.76
N GLY A 192 -22.82 47.14 19.90
CA GLY A 192 -22.08 47.16 21.17
C GLY A 192 -20.98 46.09 21.27
N ASP A 193 -20.18 46.18 22.34
CA ASP A 193 -18.97 45.40 22.68
C ASP A 193 -19.13 43.86 22.70
N ALA A 194 -20.23 43.30 22.21
CA ALA A 194 -20.54 41.86 22.18
C ALA A 194 -19.71 41.02 21.20
N TRP A 195 -18.66 41.59 20.57
CA TRP A 195 -17.73 40.85 19.72
C TRP A 195 -17.06 39.68 20.49
N TRP A 196 -16.86 39.84 21.81
CA TRP A 196 -16.29 38.79 22.67
C TRP A 196 -17.21 37.58 22.82
N GLN A 197 -18.53 37.75 22.76
CA GLN A 197 -19.49 36.62 22.79
C GLN A 197 -19.39 35.79 21.51
N THR A 198 -19.16 36.48 20.39
CA THR A 198 -18.90 35.84 19.09
C THR A 198 -17.55 35.12 19.10
N ALA A 199 -16.52 35.74 19.69
CA ALA A 199 -15.21 35.11 19.87
C ALA A 199 -15.29 33.89 20.82
N ALA A 200 -16.06 33.96 21.90
CA ALA A 200 -16.28 32.87 22.83
C ALA A 200 -17.03 31.69 22.18
N GLY A 201 -18.10 31.97 21.43
CA GLY A 201 -18.83 30.94 20.68
C GLY A 201 -17.95 30.26 19.62
N THR A 202 -17.13 31.04 18.92
CA THR A 202 -16.16 30.53 17.94
C THR A 202 -15.06 29.70 18.62
N ALA A 203 -14.57 30.11 19.79
CA ALA A 203 -13.58 29.38 20.56
C ALA A 203 -14.13 28.05 21.12
N VAL A 204 -15.38 28.03 21.59
CA VAL A 204 -16.07 26.81 22.04
C VAL A 204 -16.29 25.86 20.85
N PHE A 205 -16.73 26.37 19.70
CA PHE A 205 -16.89 25.57 18.49
C PHE A 205 -15.54 25.01 18.00
N ALA A 206 -14.50 25.84 17.95
CA ALA A 206 -13.15 25.43 17.61
C ALA A 206 -12.61 24.36 18.58
N GLY A 207 -12.86 24.53 19.89
CA GLY A 207 -12.54 23.55 20.93
C GLY A 207 -13.30 22.23 20.76
N TRP A 208 -14.59 22.29 20.42
CA TRP A 208 -15.42 21.10 20.15
C TRP A 208 -14.98 20.38 18.87
N VAL A 209 -14.68 21.11 17.80
CA VAL A 209 -14.08 20.54 16.59
C VAL A 209 -12.73 19.91 16.91
N TRP A 210 -11.87 20.56 17.69
CA TRP A 210 -10.58 20.00 18.10
C TRP A 210 -10.69 18.75 18.98
N ALA A 211 -11.65 18.74 19.92
CA ALA A 211 -11.88 17.62 20.84
C ALA A 211 -12.64 16.46 20.17
N GLY A 212 -13.55 16.76 19.26
CA GLY A 212 -14.43 15.83 18.56
C GLY A 212 -13.83 15.23 17.29
N PHE A 213 -12.85 15.88 16.63
CA PHE A 213 -12.20 15.32 15.44
C PHE A 213 -11.23 14.19 15.81
N PRO A 214 -11.54 12.92 15.47
CA PRO A 214 -10.69 11.77 15.82
C PRO A 214 -9.39 11.73 15.01
N GLY A 215 -9.23 12.63 14.03
CA GLY A 215 -8.04 12.75 13.19
C GLY A 215 -6.82 13.34 13.90
N LEU A 216 -7.03 14.24 14.87
CA LEU A 216 -5.95 14.93 15.58
C LEU A 216 -5.54 14.23 16.89
N THR A 217 -6.42 13.40 17.46
CA THR A 217 -6.25 12.84 18.81
C THR A 217 -5.26 11.67 18.93
N ARG A 218 -4.86 11.01 17.84
CA ARG A 218 -3.85 9.94 17.92
C ARG A 218 -2.44 10.47 18.22
N ARG A 219 -2.08 11.67 17.76
CA ARG A 219 -0.79 12.29 18.08
C ARG A 219 -0.79 12.88 19.49
N SER A 220 -1.89 13.52 19.92
CA SER A 220 -1.99 14.08 21.28
C SER A 220 -2.03 13.00 22.37
N ARG A 221 -2.75 11.89 22.17
CA ARG A 221 -2.75 10.75 23.13
C ARG A 221 -1.36 10.14 23.30
N ARG A 222 -0.59 9.99 22.22
CA ARG A 222 0.80 9.46 22.30
C ARG A 222 1.75 10.44 23.00
N ARG A 223 1.58 11.76 22.80
CA ARG A 223 2.39 12.79 23.47
C ARG A 223 2.07 12.84 24.98
N ALA A 224 0.79 12.80 25.34
CA ALA A 224 0.34 12.72 26.74
C ALA A 224 0.83 11.45 27.45
N GLN A 225 0.81 10.30 26.78
CA GLN A 225 1.37 9.05 27.33
C GLN A 225 2.89 9.10 27.53
N ARG A 226 3.64 9.76 26.63
CA ARG A 226 5.10 9.95 26.81
C ARG A 226 5.41 10.87 27.98
N VAL A 227 4.65 11.96 28.15
CA VAL A 227 4.79 12.86 29.29
C VAL A 227 4.50 12.10 30.59
N ARG A 228 3.38 11.38 30.69
CA ARG A 228 3.07 10.54 31.88
C ARG A 228 4.17 9.53 32.22
N ARG A 229 4.78 8.88 31.23
CA ARG A 229 5.90 7.95 31.45
C ARG A 229 7.17 8.64 31.91
N ARG A 230 7.43 9.87 31.45
CA ARG A 230 8.58 10.66 31.88
C ARG A 230 8.43 11.06 33.34
N TRP A 231 7.24 11.54 33.75
CA TRP A 231 6.96 11.91 35.14
C TRP A 231 7.06 10.73 36.12
N ARG A 232 6.63 9.53 35.73
CA ARG A 232 6.80 8.30 36.54
C ARG A 232 8.25 7.82 36.71
N ARG A 233 9.23 8.42 36.03
CA ARG A 233 10.66 8.12 36.23
C ARG A 233 11.35 9.11 37.18
N TRP A 234 10.65 10.17 37.57
CA TRP A 234 11.14 11.20 38.49
C TRP A 234 10.44 11.14 39.86
N LEU A 235 9.52 10.20 40.03
CA LEU A 235 8.94 9.75 41.29
C LEU A 235 9.45 8.34 41.54
#